data_AF-A0A226NED5-F1
#
_entry.id   AF-A0A226NED5-F1
#
_cell.length_a   1.000
_cell.length_b   1.000
_cell.length_c   1.000
_cell.angle_alpha   90.00
_cell.angle_beta   90.00
_cell.angle_gamma   90.00
#
_symmetry.space_group_name_H-M   'P 1'
#
loop_
_entity.id
_entity.type
_entity.pdbx_description
1 polymer ?
#
loop_
_entity_poly.entity_id
_entity_poly.type
_entity_poly.pdbx_seq_one_letter_code
_entity_poly.pdbx_strand_id
1 'polypeptide(L)'
;MRRDHRIPPTMRGWLHKQVGLGECGIVGPQDSSGLRLWKRRWFVLVDLCLYYYRAPGLGGNGARFLLCFAFPPHTPRQTTAIVSVCVSLPLALLMARSLRAYSRDAEGSWFRSLFVHKVDPRKDAHSNLLSKKETSNLYKIQFHNVKPECLDAYNSLTEEVLPKLHSDADYPCDLVGNWNTWYGEQDQAVHLWRFSGGYPALMDCMNKLKQNKEYLDFRKERSRMLLSRRNQLLLEFSFWNEPLPRKGPNIYELRTYKLKPGTMIEWGNNWARAIKYRQENQEAVGGFFSQIGELYVVHHLWAYKDLQSREETRNAAWRKRGWDENVYYTVPLIRTMESRIMIPLKISPLQ
;
A
#
# COMPACT_ATOMS: atom_id res chain seq x y z
N MET A 1 8.68 -37.52 14.61
CA MET A 1 9.71 -38.30 13.87
C MET A 1 11.07 -37.99 14.50
N ARG A 2 11.73 -38.91 15.22
CA ARG A 2 13.03 -38.61 15.88
C ARG A 2 14.14 -38.52 14.83
N ARG A 3 15.07 -37.56 14.99
CA ARG A 3 16.26 -37.43 14.13
C ARG A 3 17.14 -38.67 14.28
N ASP A 4 17.58 -39.26 13.17
CA ASP A 4 18.69 -40.22 13.19
C ASP A 4 20.02 -39.45 13.39
N HIS A 5 20.70 -39.73 14.49
CA HIS A 5 21.96 -39.06 14.85
C HIS A 5 23.16 -39.58 14.05
N ARG A 6 23.00 -40.69 13.31
CA ARG A 6 24.04 -41.23 12.43
C ARG A 6 24.16 -40.48 11.12
N ILE A 7 23.14 -39.69 10.76
CA ILE A 7 23.13 -38.89 9.52
C ILE A 7 23.65 -37.47 9.83
N PRO A 8 24.76 -37.04 9.20
CA PRO A 8 25.32 -35.72 9.42
C PRO A 8 24.40 -34.64 8.82
N PRO A 9 24.34 -33.45 9.44
CA PRO A 9 23.43 -32.42 8.97
C PRO A 9 23.95 -31.70 7.74
N THR A 10 23.06 -31.48 6.77
CA THR A 10 23.32 -30.70 5.55
C THR A 10 23.53 -29.22 5.88
N MET A 11 22.79 -28.70 6.87
CA MET A 11 22.92 -27.31 7.32
C MET A 11 22.58 -27.21 8.82
N ARG A 12 23.27 -26.34 9.54
CA ARG A 12 22.98 -26.02 10.94
C ARG A 12 23.24 -24.55 11.22
N GLY A 13 22.43 -23.94 12.07
CA GLY A 13 22.60 -22.52 12.39
C GLY A 13 21.55 -21.98 13.34
N TRP A 14 21.56 -20.66 13.49
CA TRP A 14 20.60 -19.93 14.30
C TRP A 14 19.57 -19.25 13.41
N LEU A 15 18.28 -19.46 13.69
CA LEU A 15 17.18 -18.75 13.03
C LEU A 15 16.44 -17.91 14.07
N HIS A 16 16.03 -16.70 13.68
CA HIS A 16 15.11 -15.88 14.47
C HIS A 16 13.67 -16.24 14.07
N LYS A 17 12.93 -16.89 14.97
CA LYS A 17 11.52 -17.19 14.74
C LYS A 17 10.67 -16.14 15.44
N GLN A 18 9.75 -15.54 14.69
CA GLN A 18 8.68 -14.71 15.24
C GLN A 18 7.76 -15.62 16.06
N VAL A 19 7.55 -15.28 17.34
CA VAL A 19 6.58 -16.00 18.18
C VAL A 19 5.19 -15.51 17.79
N GLY A 20 4.55 -16.21 16.84
CA GLY A 20 3.10 -16.11 16.63
C GLY A 20 2.35 -16.83 17.76
N LEU A 21 1.13 -16.39 18.04
CA LEU A 21 0.17 -16.97 18.99
C LEU A 21 0.28 -18.50 19.04
N GLY A 22 0.46 -19.02 20.26
CA GLY A 22 0.77 -20.43 20.49
C GLY A 22 -0.29 -21.39 19.99
N GLU A 23 0.18 -22.49 19.40
CA GLU A 23 -0.52 -23.77 19.44
C GLU A 23 -0.63 -24.20 20.92
N CYS A 24 -1.82 -24.64 21.32
CA CYS A 24 -2.32 -24.85 22.69
C CYS A 24 -2.68 -23.56 23.43
N GLY A 25 -3.98 -23.30 23.54
CA GLY A 25 -4.59 -22.17 24.24
C GLY A 25 -4.37 -22.17 25.76
N ILE A 26 -3.15 -21.82 26.17
CA ILE A 26 -2.86 -21.35 27.54
C ILE A 26 -2.11 -20.02 27.40
N VAL A 27 -2.73 -18.96 27.92
CA VAL A 27 -2.17 -17.60 27.97
C VAL A 27 -0.94 -17.61 28.88
N GLY A 28 0.24 -17.44 28.30
CA GLY A 28 1.42 -17.01 29.06
C GLY A 28 1.39 -15.48 29.24
N PRO A 29 1.91 -14.94 30.35
CA PRO A 29 1.81 -13.51 30.64
C PRO A 29 2.51 -12.70 29.53
N GLN A 30 1.77 -11.76 28.93
CA GLN A 30 2.33 -10.69 28.12
C GLN A 30 3.12 -9.78 29.07
N ASP A 31 4.39 -9.49 28.75
CA ASP A 31 5.03 -8.36 29.41
C ASP A 31 4.43 -7.04 28.87
N SER A 32 4.41 -6.03 29.72
CA SER A 32 3.77 -4.73 29.53
C SER A 32 4.51 -3.78 28.59
N SER A 33 5.39 -4.27 27.70
CA SER A 33 6.21 -3.42 26.84
C SER A 33 5.84 -3.43 25.35
N GLY A 34 4.94 -4.30 24.89
CA GLY A 34 4.48 -4.34 23.49
C GLY A 34 5.60 -4.64 22.47
N LEU A 35 6.81 -4.98 22.91
CA LEU A 35 7.95 -5.31 22.07
C LEU A 35 7.87 -6.75 21.58
N ARG A 36 8.01 -6.95 20.27
CA ARG A 36 7.99 -8.28 19.64
C ARG A 36 9.25 -9.05 20.01
N LEU A 37 9.12 -10.07 20.86
CA LEU A 37 10.22 -10.99 21.21
C LEU A 37 10.52 -11.96 20.05
N TRP A 38 11.69 -11.77 19.43
CA TRP A 38 12.28 -12.77 18.53
C TRP A 38 12.98 -13.84 19.37
N LYS A 39 12.54 -15.10 19.28
CA LYS A 39 13.26 -16.20 19.95
C LYS A 39 14.24 -16.84 18.98
N ARG A 40 15.53 -16.67 19.27
CA ARG A 40 16.64 -17.34 18.58
C ARG A 40 16.54 -18.85 18.85
N ARG A 41 16.45 -19.66 17.80
CA ARG A 41 16.41 -21.12 17.90
C ARG A 41 17.52 -21.75 17.08
N TRP A 42 18.12 -22.80 17.63
CA TRP A 42 19.07 -23.62 16.90
C TRP A 42 18.30 -24.56 15.98
N PHE A 43 18.69 -24.64 14.72
CA PHE A 43 18.09 -25.55 13.76
C PHE A 43 19.14 -26.44 13.10
N VAL A 44 18.66 -27.58 12.61
CA VAL A 44 19.44 -28.54 11.84
C VAL A 44 18.59 -29.06 10.69
N LEU A 45 19.11 -29.05 9.47
CA LEU A 45 18.51 -29.65 8.28
C LEU A 45 19.19 -31.01 8.00
N VAL A 46 18.41 -32.08 7.96
CA VAL A 46 18.88 -33.45 7.66
C VAL A 46 17.85 -34.11 6.75
N ASP A 47 18.27 -34.66 5.61
CA ASP A 47 17.41 -35.34 4.63
C ASP A 47 16.13 -34.56 4.31
N LEU A 48 16.31 -33.28 3.98
CA LEU A 48 15.25 -32.33 3.64
C LEU A 48 14.23 -32.08 4.75
N CYS A 49 14.45 -32.61 5.97
CA CYS A 49 13.65 -32.36 7.16
C CYS A 49 14.34 -31.33 8.06
N LEU A 50 13.58 -30.33 8.51
CA LEU A 50 14.07 -29.26 9.38
C LEU A 50 13.74 -29.54 10.85
N TYR A 51 14.76 -29.64 11.70
CA TYR A 51 14.65 -29.90 13.13
C TYR A 51 14.98 -28.64 13.94
N TYR A 52 14.15 -28.29 14.92
CA TYR A 52 14.37 -27.17 15.84
C TYR A 52 14.66 -27.64 17.26
N TYR A 53 15.63 -26.99 17.92
CA TYR A 53 16.01 -27.28 19.30
C TYR A 53 15.79 -26.04 20.17
N ARG A 54 15.28 -26.26 21.39
CA ARG A 54 15.22 -25.23 22.43
C ARG A 54 16.61 -25.11 23.06
N ALA A 55 17.11 -23.89 23.23
CA ALA A 55 18.38 -23.66 23.92
C ALA A 55 18.33 -24.27 25.33
N PRO A 56 19.41 -24.93 25.82
CA PRO A 56 19.42 -25.54 27.13
C PRO A 56 19.52 -24.45 28.20
N GLY A 57 18.48 -24.36 29.02
CA GLY A 57 18.35 -23.43 30.12
C GLY A 57 16.96 -23.60 30.72
N LEU A 58 16.91 -24.20 31.90
CA LEU A 58 15.74 -24.68 32.65
C LEU A 58 15.28 -26.10 32.25
N GLY A 59 15.46 -27.02 33.18
CA GLY A 59 15.32 -28.47 33.04
C GLY A 59 14.02 -28.93 32.39
N GLY A 60 14.16 -29.85 31.44
CA GLY A 60 13.05 -30.49 30.75
C GLY A 60 13.52 -31.10 29.43
N ASN A 61 13.94 -32.37 29.47
CA ASN A 61 14.17 -33.19 28.27
C ASN A 61 12.84 -33.40 27.54
N GLY A 62 12.53 -32.52 26.58
CA GLY A 62 11.31 -32.60 25.80
C GLY A 62 11.48 -31.95 24.43
N ALA A 63 11.85 -32.76 23.43
CA ALA A 63 11.73 -32.37 22.03
C ALA A 63 10.24 -32.21 21.69
N ARG A 64 9.76 -30.98 21.53
CA ARG A 64 8.42 -30.71 20.97
C ARG A 64 8.54 -30.58 19.45
N PHE A 65 7.82 -31.45 18.74
CA PHE A 65 7.76 -31.51 17.29
C PHE A 65 6.86 -30.40 16.74
N LEU A 66 7.36 -29.62 15.79
CA LEU A 66 6.56 -28.74 14.95
C LEU A 66 7.02 -28.89 13.49
N LEU A 67 6.11 -29.37 12.64
CA LEU A 67 6.13 -29.48 11.16
C LEU A 67 7.41 -29.96 10.46
N CYS A 68 7.35 -31.14 9.82
CA CYS A 68 8.25 -31.52 8.73
C CYS A 68 7.74 -30.90 7.42
N PHE A 69 8.62 -30.24 6.67
CA PHE A 69 8.42 -29.97 5.24
C PHE A 69 9.40 -30.88 4.49
N ALA A 70 8.90 -31.72 3.58
CA ALA A 70 9.74 -32.47 2.66
C ALA A 70 9.84 -31.69 1.34
N PHE A 71 11.05 -31.39 0.88
CA PHE A 71 11.28 -30.84 -0.46
C PHE A 71 11.59 -31.99 -1.44
N PRO A 72 11.16 -31.93 -2.72
CA PRO A 72 11.58 -32.90 -3.74
C PRO A 72 12.97 -32.56 -4.33
N PRO A 73 13.71 -33.54 -4.90
CA PRO A 73 15.09 -33.34 -5.35
C PRO A 73 15.20 -32.69 -6.75
N HIS A 74 15.89 -31.54 -6.77
CA HIS A 74 16.64 -30.81 -7.82
C HIS A 74 16.32 -30.91 -9.34
N THR A 75 16.17 -29.73 -9.97
CA THR A 75 17.16 -29.14 -10.92
C THR A 75 17.04 -27.59 -10.94
N PRO A 76 18.09 -26.84 -11.32
CA PRO A 76 18.27 -25.45 -10.90
C PRO A 76 17.86 -24.45 -11.99
N ARG A 77 16.90 -23.58 -11.70
CA ARG A 77 16.81 -22.20 -12.22
C ARG A 77 15.75 -21.43 -11.45
N GLN A 78 16.04 -20.17 -11.23
CA GLN A 78 15.31 -19.22 -10.37
C GLN A 78 13.81 -19.19 -10.68
N THR A 79 12.98 -19.59 -9.72
CA THR A 79 11.60 -19.08 -9.66
C THR A 79 11.03 -19.19 -8.25
N THR A 80 10.70 -18.03 -7.70
CA THR A 80 9.76 -17.80 -6.59
C THR A 80 8.45 -18.53 -6.88
N ALA A 81 8.08 -19.53 -6.08
CA ALA A 81 6.80 -20.24 -6.25
C ALA A 81 5.92 -20.08 -5.00
N ILE A 82 4.83 -19.36 -5.23
CA ILE A 82 3.61 -19.27 -4.42
C ILE A 82 3.00 -20.68 -4.32
N VAL A 83 2.68 -21.16 -3.13
CA VAL A 83 1.95 -22.42 -2.94
C VAL A 83 0.46 -22.13 -2.82
N SER A 84 -0.31 -22.62 -3.78
CA SER A 84 -1.77 -22.67 -3.76
C SER A 84 -2.22 -24.07 -4.20
N VAL A 85 -3.26 -24.56 -3.51
CA VAL A 85 -4.25 -25.60 -3.85
C VAL A 85 -3.82 -27.07 -3.96
N CYS A 86 -4.59 -27.97 -3.32
CA CYS A 86 -5.46 -28.98 -3.95
C CYS A 86 -5.65 -30.23 -3.10
N VAL A 87 -6.92 -30.49 -2.79
CA VAL A 87 -7.45 -31.76 -2.30
C VAL A 87 -7.77 -32.63 -3.52
N SER A 88 -7.27 -33.86 -3.56
CA SER A 88 -7.90 -34.95 -4.29
C SER A 88 -7.46 -36.33 -3.77
N LEU A 89 -8.48 -37.14 -3.49
CA LEU A 89 -8.55 -38.55 -3.10
C LEU A 89 -7.81 -39.52 -4.07
N PRO A 90 -7.48 -40.78 -3.68
CA PRO A 90 -8.48 -41.86 -3.71
C PRO A 90 -8.32 -42.95 -2.63
N LEU A 91 -9.43 -43.37 -2.03
CA LEU A 91 -9.66 -44.79 -1.72
C LEU A 91 -11.16 -45.07 -1.73
N ALA A 92 -11.61 -45.66 -2.83
CA ALA A 92 -12.90 -46.34 -2.93
C ALA A 92 -12.76 -47.77 -2.36
N LEU A 93 -13.91 -48.35 -2.01
CA LEU A 93 -14.16 -49.73 -1.55
C LEU A 93 -14.04 -49.94 -0.03
N LEU A 94 -15.17 -49.75 0.66
CA LEU A 94 -15.82 -50.87 1.35
C LEU A 94 -17.31 -50.54 1.62
N MET A 95 -18.15 -51.29 0.91
CA MET A 95 -19.52 -51.70 1.23
C MET A 95 -20.65 -50.67 1.26
N ALA A 96 -21.29 -50.54 0.10
CA ALA A 96 -22.73 -50.34 0.01
C ALA A 96 -23.45 -51.65 0.38
N ARG A 97 -24.31 -51.62 1.41
CA ARG A 97 -25.61 -52.33 1.48
C ARG A 97 -26.24 -52.13 2.87
N SER A 98 -27.20 -51.23 2.96
CA SER A 98 -28.56 -51.51 3.47
C SER A 98 -29.33 -50.21 3.68
N LEU A 99 -30.36 -50.04 2.87
CA LEU A 99 -31.45 -49.08 3.06
C LEU A 99 -32.31 -49.56 4.24
N ARG A 100 -32.58 -48.68 5.21
CA ARG A 100 -33.93 -48.20 5.60
C ARG A 100 -33.99 -47.72 7.05
N ALA A 101 -34.72 -46.61 7.17
CA ALA A 101 -35.60 -46.24 8.26
C ALA A 101 -35.03 -45.40 9.43
N TYR A 102 -35.67 -44.24 9.53
CA TYR A 102 -36.15 -43.55 10.72
C TYR A 102 -35.46 -42.24 11.11
N SER A 103 -36.27 -41.19 10.95
CA SER A 103 -36.11 -39.79 11.30
C SER A 103 -35.73 -39.56 12.77
N ARG A 104 -34.95 -38.51 13.04
CA ARG A 104 -35.39 -37.22 13.64
C ARG A 104 -34.19 -36.50 14.28
N ASP A 105 -34.09 -35.22 13.94
CA ASP A 105 -33.60 -34.08 14.73
C ASP A 105 -32.29 -34.21 15.52
N ALA A 106 -31.25 -33.54 15.03
CA ALA A 106 -30.65 -32.35 15.67
C ALA A 106 -29.19 -32.15 15.22
N GLU A 107 -28.95 -31.48 14.09
CA GLU A 107 -27.62 -30.90 13.81
C GLU A 107 -27.75 -29.55 13.10
N GLY A 108 -27.39 -28.49 13.80
CA GLY A 108 -27.35 -27.16 13.23
C GLY A 108 -26.83 -26.10 14.20
N SER A 109 -25.55 -26.13 14.59
CA SER A 109 -24.97 -24.98 15.32
C SER A 109 -23.45 -24.79 15.30
N TRP A 110 -22.66 -25.50 14.46
CA TRP A 110 -21.20 -25.29 14.45
C TRP A 110 -20.58 -24.95 13.08
N PHE A 111 -21.10 -25.49 11.97
CA PHE A 111 -20.44 -25.31 10.66
C PHE A 111 -20.76 -24.01 9.89
N ARG A 112 -21.50 -23.05 10.47
CA ARG A 112 -21.78 -21.75 9.81
C ARG A 112 -20.69 -20.68 9.96
N SER A 113 -19.67 -20.91 10.79
CA SER A 113 -18.59 -19.93 11.02
C SER A 113 -17.50 -19.89 9.93
N LEU A 114 -17.57 -20.76 8.90
CA LEU A 114 -16.56 -20.84 7.83
C LEU A 114 -17.05 -20.31 6.47
N PHE A 115 -18.27 -19.76 6.40
CA PHE A 115 -18.74 -19.08 5.22
C PHE A 115 -18.45 -17.59 5.35
N VAL A 116 -17.57 -17.12 4.46
CA VAL A 116 -17.38 -15.73 4.02
C VAL A 116 -18.59 -14.88 4.43
N HIS A 117 -18.37 -13.83 5.23
CA HIS A 117 -19.38 -12.80 5.44
C HIS A 117 -19.95 -12.45 4.06
N LYS A 118 -21.20 -12.85 3.80
CA LYS A 118 -21.93 -12.42 2.61
C LYS A 118 -22.09 -10.91 2.76
N VAL A 119 -21.11 -10.19 2.22
CA VAL A 119 -21.26 -8.77 1.94
C VAL A 119 -22.25 -8.73 0.78
N ASP A 120 -23.46 -8.23 1.04
CA ASP A 120 -24.41 -8.00 -0.03
C ASP A 120 -23.74 -7.19 -1.15
N PRO A 121 -23.92 -7.57 -2.43
CA PRO A 121 -23.38 -6.81 -3.55
C PRO A 121 -23.90 -5.37 -3.46
N ARG A 122 -22.99 -4.45 -3.11
CA ARG A 122 -23.31 -3.03 -2.91
C ARG A 122 -23.68 -2.41 -4.26
N LYS A 123 -24.78 -1.65 -4.29
CA LYS A 123 -25.35 -1.07 -5.52
C LYS A 123 -24.71 0.27 -5.93
N ASP A 124 -23.91 0.89 -5.07
CA ASP A 124 -23.23 2.17 -5.34
C ASP A 124 -21.79 1.99 -5.81
N ALA A 125 -21.37 2.82 -6.78
CA ALA A 125 -19.99 2.88 -7.22
C ALA A 125 -19.05 3.20 -6.05
N HIS A 126 -17.94 2.44 -5.92
CA HIS A 126 -16.99 2.56 -4.81
C HIS A 126 -16.43 3.98 -4.59
N SER A 127 -16.38 4.80 -5.65
CA SER A 127 -15.95 6.19 -5.59
C SER A 127 -16.91 7.10 -4.81
N ASN A 128 -18.22 6.95 -5.02
CA ASN A 128 -19.26 7.81 -4.46
C ASN A 128 -19.36 7.77 -2.93
N LEU A 129 -18.84 6.71 -2.30
CA LEU A 129 -18.81 6.55 -0.84
C LEU A 129 -17.61 7.23 -0.19
N LEU A 130 -16.53 7.42 -0.94
CA LEU A 130 -15.25 7.91 -0.43
C LEU A 130 -14.95 9.34 -0.89
N SER A 131 -15.50 9.78 -2.02
CA SER A 131 -15.35 11.14 -2.54
C SER A 131 -16.45 12.08 -2.04
N LYS A 132 -16.17 13.39 -1.99
CA LYS A 132 -17.22 14.41 -1.81
C LYS A 132 -18.20 14.33 -3.00
N LYS A 133 -19.52 14.24 -2.75
CA LYS A 133 -20.53 14.13 -3.82
C LYS A 133 -20.91 15.51 -4.40
N GLU A 134 -21.24 15.46 -5.71
CA GLU A 134 -22.05 16.38 -6.53
C GLU A 134 -21.41 17.57 -7.29
N THR A 135 -20.14 17.92 -7.08
CA THR A 135 -19.38 18.82 -7.99
C THR A 135 -17.87 18.48 -8.04
N SER A 136 -17.52 17.20 -7.86
CA SER A 136 -16.19 16.77 -7.44
C SER A 136 -15.07 17.21 -8.38
N ASN A 137 -14.10 17.90 -7.79
CA ASN A 137 -12.80 18.16 -8.38
C ASN A 137 -12.20 16.83 -8.88
N LEU A 138 -11.95 16.73 -10.18
CA LEU A 138 -11.19 15.63 -10.75
C LEU A 138 -9.72 16.03 -10.72
N TYR A 139 -8.87 15.18 -10.15
CA TYR A 139 -7.44 15.45 -10.10
C TYR A 139 -6.71 14.62 -11.15
N LYS A 140 -5.64 15.17 -11.69
CA LYS A 140 -4.70 14.45 -12.56
C LYS A 140 -3.31 14.58 -11.97
N ILE A 141 -2.74 13.46 -11.53
CA ILE A 141 -1.34 13.39 -11.15
C ILE A 141 -0.52 12.91 -12.35
N GLN A 142 0.63 13.53 -12.58
CA GLN A 142 1.55 13.19 -13.65
C GLN A 142 2.94 12.98 -13.08
N PHE A 143 3.61 11.93 -13.53
CA PHE A 143 5.00 11.65 -13.23
C PHE A 143 5.76 11.62 -14.56
N HIS A 144 6.74 12.49 -14.68
CA HIS A 144 7.57 12.62 -15.86
C HIS A 144 9.01 12.27 -15.45
N ASN A 145 9.53 11.17 -15.96
CA ASN A 145 10.94 10.82 -15.80
C ASN A 145 11.71 11.58 -16.88
N VAL A 146 12.49 12.56 -16.44
CA VAL A 146 13.28 13.45 -17.29
C VAL A 146 14.66 12.82 -17.48
N LYS A 147 15.29 13.09 -18.62
CA LYS A 147 16.71 12.78 -18.80
C LYS A 147 17.51 13.60 -17.77
N PRO A 148 18.46 12.99 -17.03
CA PRO A 148 19.19 13.71 -15.97
C PRO A 148 19.83 15.02 -16.45
N GLU A 149 20.41 15.02 -17.65
CA GLU A 149 21.05 16.19 -18.27
C GLU A 149 20.07 17.28 -18.74
N CYS A 150 18.75 17.01 -18.71
CA CYS A 150 17.72 17.94 -19.16
C CYS A 150 16.85 18.50 -18.04
N LEU A 151 17.07 18.13 -16.76
CA LEU A 151 16.15 18.48 -15.67
C LEU A 151 15.97 20.00 -15.53
N ASP A 152 17.05 20.78 -15.61
CA ASP A 152 16.99 22.25 -15.49
C ASP A 152 16.28 22.91 -16.70
N ALA A 153 16.56 22.43 -17.91
CA ALA A 153 15.89 22.90 -19.12
C ALA A 153 14.39 22.56 -19.11
N TYR A 154 14.05 21.36 -18.63
CA TYR A 154 12.67 20.92 -18.45
C TYR A 154 11.96 21.80 -17.41
N ASN A 155 12.59 22.06 -16.26
CA ASN A 155 12.02 22.92 -15.22
C ASN A 155 11.75 24.32 -15.77
N SER A 156 12.73 24.93 -16.43
CA SER A 156 12.60 26.27 -17.03
C SER A 156 11.43 26.33 -18.03
N LEU A 157 11.32 25.32 -18.90
CA LEU A 157 10.23 25.21 -19.85
C LEU A 157 8.86 25.06 -19.16
N THR A 158 8.78 24.32 -18.05
CA THR A 158 7.55 24.21 -17.26
C THR A 158 7.21 25.49 -16.50
N GLU A 159 8.22 26.20 -15.98
CA GLU A 159 8.07 27.47 -15.27
C GLU A 159 7.52 28.57 -16.19
N GLU A 160 7.87 28.53 -17.48
CA GLU A 160 7.33 29.47 -18.46
C GLU A 160 5.86 29.18 -18.80
N VAL A 161 5.49 27.92 -19.02
CA VAL A 161 4.20 27.58 -19.66
C VAL A 161 3.09 27.25 -18.66
N LEU A 162 3.40 26.55 -17.56
CA LEU A 162 2.35 26.07 -16.66
C LEU A 162 1.61 27.19 -15.91
N PRO A 163 2.25 28.29 -15.46
CA PRO A 163 1.55 29.41 -14.85
C PRO A 163 0.55 30.07 -15.80
N LYS A 164 0.89 30.19 -17.09
CA LYS A 164 -0.01 30.75 -18.10
C LYS A 164 -1.29 29.93 -18.20
N LEU A 165 -1.17 28.59 -18.25
CA LEU A 165 -2.32 27.69 -18.27
C LEU A 165 -3.13 27.75 -16.97
N HIS A 166 -2.47 27.90 -15.82
CA HIS A 166 -3.13 27.96 -14.52
C HIS A 166 -3.95 29.25 -14.33
N SER A 167 -3.46 30.37 -14.86
CA SER A 167 -4.12 31.69 -14.70
C SER A 167 -5.10 32.03 -15.82
N ASP A 168 -5.12 31.26 -16.90
CA ASP A 168 -6.00 31.48 -18.04
C ASP A 168 -7.39 30.89 -17.79
N ALA A 169 -8.39 31.77 -17.63
CA ALA A 169 -9.77 31.41 -17.34
C ALA A 169 -10.44 30.57 -18.45
N ASP A 170 -9.90 30.58 -19.68
CA ASP A 170 -10.40 29.73 -20.77
C ASP A 170 -10.07 28.26 -20.53
N TYR A 171 -9.08 27.94 -19.71
CA TYR A 171 -8.74 26.56 -19.34
C TYR A 171 -9.32 26.25 -17.95
N PRO A 172 -10.31 25.35 -17.84
CA PRO A 172 -10.89 24.98 -16.54
C PRO A 172 -9.98 23.99 -15.79
N CYS A 173 -8.74 24.41 -15.52
CA CYS A 173 -7.77 23.63 -14.77
C CYS A 173 -6.89 24.47 -13.85
N ASP A 174 -6.68 23.98 -12.63
CA ASP A 174 -5.74 24.58 -11.69
C ASP A 174 -4.49 23.73 -11.58
N LEU A 175 -3.32 24.37 -11.61
CA LEU A 175 -2.11 23.74 -11.13
C LEU A 175 -2.19 23.67 -9.60
N VAL A 176 -2.26 22.48 -9.03
CA VAL A 176 -2.27 22.30 -7.57
C VAL A 176 -0.84 22.29 -7.05
N GLY A 177 0.07 21.60 -7.75
CA GLY A 177 1.48 21.71 -7.40
C GLY A 177 2.40 21.05 -8.40
N ASN A 178 3.67 21.45 -8.30
CA ASN A 178 4.74 21.08 -9.21
C ASN A 178 6.01 20.86 -8.39
N TRP A 179 6.58 19.66 -8.47
CA TRP A 179 7.74 19.28 -7.68
C TRP A 179 8.75 18.48 -8.48
N ASN A 180 10.00 18.54 -8.03
CA ASN A 180 11.02 17.56 -8.38
C ASN A 180 11.25 16.59 -7.24
N THR A 181 11.47 15.33 -7.58
CA THR A 181 11.80 14.29 -6.60
C THR A 181 13.23 14.48 -6.11
N TRP A 182 13.38 14.58 -4.78
CA TRP A 182 14.69 14.65 -4.12
C TRP A 182 15.14 13.26 -3.64
N TYR A 183 14.28 12.55 -2.91
CA TYR A 183 14.52 11.16 -2.49
C TYR A 183 13.43 10.25 -3.05
N GLY A 184 13.83 9.18 -3.73
CA GLY A 184 12.95 8.28 -4.49
C GLY A 184 13.51 8.07 -5.90
N GLU A 185 12.62 8.03 -6.90
CA GLU A 185 13.02 8.06 -8.32
C GLU A 185 13.58 9.45 -8.67
N GLN A 186 14.89 9.58 -8.79
CA GLN A 186 15.56 10.84 -9.15
C GLN A 186 15.24 11.26 -10.60
N ASP A 187 15.50 12.53 -10.91
CA ASP A 187 15.22 13.14 -12.22
C ASP A 187 13.73 13.03 -12.62
N GLN A 188 12.85 12.96 -11.63
CA GLN A 188 11.41 12.85 -11.84
C GLN A 188 10.69 14.11 -11.37
N ALA A 189 9.96 14.72 -12.31
CA ALA A 189 9.02 15.79 -12.04
C ALA A 189 7.62 15.22 -11.77
N VAL A 190 6.94 15.77 -10.77
CA VAL A 190 5.57 15.40 -10.37
C VAL A 190 4.68 16.63 -10.48
N HIS A 191 3.57 16.49 -11.20
CA HIS A 191 2.58 17.55 -11.38
C HIS A 191 1.22 17.08 -10.90
N LEU A 192 0.52 17.92 -10.14
CA LEU A 192 -0.86 17.68 -9.72
C LEU A 192 -1.75 18.79 -10.28
N TRP A 193 -2.74 18.41 -11.07
CA TRP A 193 -3.74 19.32 -11.66
C TRP A 193 -5.12 19.01 -11.10
N ARG A 194 -5.96 20.04 -11.01
CA ARG A 194 -7.36 19.95 -10.61
C ARG A 194 -8.25 20.47 -11.73
N PHE A 195 -9.37 19.80 -11.97
CA PHE A 195 -10.39 20.18 -12.93
C PHE A 195 -11.73 20.30 -12.19
N SER A 196 -12.10 21.54 -11.88
CA SER A 196 -13.38 21.85 -11.23
C SER A 196 -14.50 21.74 -12.25
N GLY A 197 -15.47 20.86 -11.97
CA GLY A 197 -16.45 20.40 -12.97
C GLY A 197 -16.15 19.01 -13.54
N GLY A 198 -15.15 18.31 -13.00
CA GLY A 198 -14.95 16.88 -13.22
C GLY A 198 -14.51 16.50 -14.64
N TYR A 199 -15.06 15.41 -15.16
CA TYR A 199 -14.73 14.93 -16.51
C TYR A 199 -15.08 15.92 -17.63
N PRO A 200 -16.24 16.62 -17.63
CA PRO A 200 -16.53 17.66 -18.62
C PRO A 200 -15.46 18.75 -18.68
N ALA A 201 -15.05 19.29 -17.53
CA ALA A 201 -13.99 20.31 -17.45
C ALA A 201 -12.65 19.78 -17.99
N LEU A 202 -12.28 18.56 -17.61
CA LEU A 202 -11.09 17.90 -18.16
C LEU A 202 -11.16 17.78 -19.69
N MET A 203 -12.30 17.33 -20.24
CA MET A 203 -12.46 17.13 -21.67
C MET A 203 -12.43 18.45 -22.45
N ASP A 204 -13.07 19.49 -21.93
CA ASP A 204 -13.02 20.84 -22.49
C ASP A 204 -11.57 21.38 -22.52
N CYS A 205 -10.89 21.36 -21.37
CA CYS A 205 -9.49 21.76 -21.25
C CYS A 205 -8.60 21.00 -22.25
N MET A 206 -8.73 19.66 -22.32
CA MET A 206 -7.92 18.85 -23.23
C MET A 206 -8.23 19.12 -24.70
N ASN A 207 -9.46 19.49 -25.05
CA ASN A 207 -9.82 19.85 -26.43
C ASN A 207 -9.27 21.22 -26.83
N LYS A 208 -9.37 22.22 -25.95
CA LYS A 208 -8.75 23.55 -26.15
C LYS A 208 -7.24 23.44 -26.30
N LEU A 209 -6.59 22.64 -25.45
CA LEU A 209 -5.13 22.40 -25.52
C LEU A 209 -4.67 21.73 -26.82
N LYS A 210 -5.54 21.02 -27.55
CA LYS A 210 -5.19 20.45 -28.87
C LYS A 210 -5.07 21.53 -29.95
N GLN A 211 -5.68 22.69 -29.75
CA GLN A 211 -5.68 23.80 -30.70
C GLN A 211 -4.70 24.91 -30.30
N ASN A 212 -4.23 24.92 -29.05
CA ASN A 212 -3.27 25.89 -28.55
C ASN A 212 -1.85 25.62 -29.10
N LYS A 213 -1.38 26.50 -29.99
CA LYS A 213 -0.06 26.39 -30.63
C LYS A 213 1.10 26.42 -29.63
N GLU A 214 1.08 27.34 -28.67
CA GLU A 214 2.13 27.46 -27.64
C GLU A 214 2.23 26.17 -26.81
N TYR A 215 1.09 25.60 -26.40
CA TYR A 215 1.06 24.34 -25.67
C TYR A 215 1.53 23.15 -26.52
N LEU A 216 1.22 23.14 -27.82
CA LEU A 216 1.70 22.10 -28.74
C LEU A 216 3.24 22.17 -28.90
N ASP A 217 3.80 23.37 -29.03
CA ASP A 217 5.24 23.58 -29.09
C ASP A 217 5.93 23.19 -27.78
N PHE A 218 5.38 23.63 -26.64
CA PHE A 218 5.78 23.17 -25.31
C PHE A 218 5.79 21.64 -25.20
N ARG A 219 4.69 20.99 -25.63
CA ARG A 219 4.56 19.53 -25.58
C ARG A 219 5.62 18.85 -26.44
N LYS A 220 5.93 19.39 -27.62
CA LYS A 220 6.95 18.87 -28.54
C LYS A 220 8.33 18.98 -27.92
N GLU A 221 8.67 20.14 -27.39
CA GLU A 221 9.99 20.40 -26.80
C GLU A 221 10.20 19.57 -25.52
N ARG A 222 9.23 19.61 -24.60
CA ARG A 222 9.24 18.76 -23.40
C ARG A 222 9.46 17.28 -23.73
N SER A 223 8.86 16.77 -24.80
CA SER A 223 8.96 15.34 -25.14
C SER A 223 10.37 14.90 -25.51
N ARG A 224 11.24 15.82 -25.97
CA ARG A 224 12.66 15.54 -26.27
C ARG A 224 13.48 15.29 -25.01
N MET A 225 13.03 15.81 -23.88
CA MET A 225 13.71 15.76 -22.58
C MET A 225 13.26 14.59 -21.70
N LEU A 226 12.24 13.82 -22.11
CA LEU A 226 11.66 12.75 -21.29
C LEU A 226 12.24 11.36 -21.63
N LEU A 227 12.46 10.56 -20.59
CA LEU A 227 12.67 9.12 -20.69
C LEU A 227 11.33 8.38 -20.71
N SER A 228 10.41 8.74 -19.81
CA SER A 228 9.09 8.15 -19.73
C SER A 228 8.09 9.08 -19.04
N ARG A 229 6.80 8.76 -19.16
CA ARG A 229 5.71 9.54 -18.54
C ARG A 229 4.54 8.64 -18.18
N ARG A 230 3.96 8.86 -17.01
CA ARG A 230 2.71 8.24 -16.57
C ARG A 230 1.79 9.28 -15.95
N ASN A 231 0.48 9.05 -16.03
CA ASN A 231 -0.49 9.87 -15.33
C ASN A 231 -1.66 9.01 -14.83
N GLN A 232 -2.38 9.53 -13.86
CA GLN A 232 -3.57 8.90 -13.30
C GLN A 232 -4.62 9.99 -13.03
N LEU A 233 -5.89 9.64 -13.24
CA LEU A 233 -7.00 10.45 -12.77
C LEU A 233 -7.44 9.97 -11.41
N LEU A 234 -7.60 10.91 -10.49
CA LEU A 234 -7.84 10.66 -9.08
C LEU A 234 -9.08 11.42 -8.60
N LEU A 235 -9.71 10.89 -7.56
CA LEU A 235 -10.65 11.62 -6.72
C LEU A 235 -10.01 11.87 -5.36
N GLU A 236 -10.41 12.96 -4.72
CA GLU A 236 -10.04 13.24 -3.33
C GLU A 236 -10.93 12.47 -2.35
N PHE A 237 -10.36 12.07 -1.21
CA PHE A 237 -11.14 11.56 -0.10
C PHE A 237 -11.94 12.68 0.56
N SER A 238 -13.20 12.42 0.90
CA SER A 238 -14.10 13.39 1.53
C SER A 238 -13.67 13.84 2.91
N PHE A 239 -12.96 12.98 3.64
CA PHE A 239 -12.46 13.22 4.99
C PHE A 239 -11.06 13.85 5.04
N TRP A 240 -10.45 14.15 3.89
CA TRP A 240 -9.12 14.77 3.82
C TRP A 240 -9.19 16.28 3.63
N ASN A 241 -8.11 16.96 4.01
CA ASN A 241 -7.92 18.39 3.74
C ASN A 241 -7.93 18.68 2.24
N GLU A 242 -8.45 19.85 1.89
CA GLU A 242 -8.25 20.43 0.56
C GLU A 242 -6.79 20.90 0.41
N PRO A 243 -6.14 20.67 -0.75
CA PRO A 243 -4.79 21.15 -0.99
C PRO A 243 -4.80 22.67 -1.22
N LEU A 244 -4.74 23.43 -0.13
CA LEU A 244 -4.64 24.89 -0.13
C LEU A 244 -3.17 25.37 -0.05
N PRO A 245 -2.84 26.56 -0.58
CA PRO A 245 -1.52 27.18 -0.43
C PRO A 245 -1.04 27.25 1.03
N ARG A 246 0.28 27.13 1.24
CA ARG A 246 0.88 27.01 2.58
C ARG A 246 2.10 27.89 2.68
N LYS A 247 2.30 28.58 3.80
CA LYS A 247 3.51 29.38 4.03
C LYS A 247 4.76 28.50 3.95
N GLY A 248 5.64 28.78 3.00
CA GLY A 248 6.92 28.10 2.81
C GLY A 248 8.11 28.67 3.61
N PRO A 249 9.31 28.09 3.43
CA PRO A 249 9.61 26.95 2.55
C PRO A 249 9.16 25.61 3.16
N ASN A 250 8.65 24.70 2.32
CA ASN A 250 8.23 23.35 2.70
C ASN A 250 8.84 22.29 1.78
N ILE A 251 9.11 21.10 2.32
CA ILE A 251 9.31 19.87 1.56
C ILE A 251 8.03 19.04 1.56
N TYR A 252 7.81 18.26 0.51
CA TYR A 252 6.60 17.45 0.37
C TYR A 252 6.94 15.97 0.40
N GLU A 253 6.10 15.16 1.04
CA GLU A 253 6.17 13.70 0.96
C GLU A 253 4.94 13.18 0.21
N LEU A 254 5.15 12.55 -0.94
CA LEU A 254 4.10 11.80 -1.63
C LEU A 254 4.24 10.31 -1.27
N ARG A 255 3.30 9.81 -0.48
CA ARG A 255 3.20 8.37 -0.16
C ARG A 255 2.18 7.72 -1.07
N THR A 256 2.61 6.70 -1.79
CA THR A 256 1.75 5.91 -2.69
C THR A 256 1.55 4.53 -2.11
N TYR A 257 0.31 4.07 -2.01
CA TYR A 257 -0.06 2.75 -1.52
C TYR A 257 -0.81 1.99 -2.61
N LYS A 258 -0.27 0.86 -3.06
CA LYS A 258 -0.99 -0.08 -3.91
C LYS A 258 -1.74 -1.05 -3.02
N LEU A 259 -3.06 -0.96 -2.99
CA LEU A 259 -3.90 -1.78 -2.13
C LEU A 259 -4.21 -3.12 -2.79
N LYS A 260 -4.62 -4.10 -1.97
CA LYS A 260 -5.22 -5.34 -2.47
C LYS A 260 -6.57 -5.00 -3.14
N PRO A 261 -6.87 -5.54 -4.33
CA PRO A 261 -8.17 -5.36 -4.96
C PRO A 261 -9.33 -5.64 -4.00
N GLY A 262 -10.35 -4.77 -4.02
CA GLY A 262 -11.51 -4.84 -3.14
C GLY A 262 -11.34 -4.21 -1.75
N THR A 263 -10.12 -3.87 -1.32
CA THR A 263 -9.88 -3.37 0.06
C THR A 263 -9.90 -1.84 0.21
N MET A 264 -10.10 -1.08 -0.89
CA MET A 264 -10.08 0.39 -0.89
C MET A 264 -11.04 1.00 0.13
N ILE A 265 -12.28 0.50 0.23
CA ILE A 265 -13.26 1.02 1.18
C ILE A 265 -12.86 0.71 2.63
N GLU A 266 -12.44 -0.53 2.89
CA GLU A 266 -11.99 -0.93 4.24
C GLU A 266 -10.81 -0.08 4.69
N TRP A 267 -9.84 0.12 3.80
CA TRP A 267 -8.68 0.96 4.03
C TRP A 267 -9.08 2.42 4.26
N GLY A 268 -9.95 2.97 3.40
CA GLY A 268 -10.47 4.35 3.52
C GLY A 268 -11.23 4.59 4.82
N ASN A 269 -12.06 3.63 5.27
CA ASN A 269 -12.82 3.73 6.51
C ASN A 269 -11.92 3.77 7.75
N ASN A 270 -10.81 3.02 7.74
CA ASN A 270 -9.81 3.10 8.81
C ASN A 270 -9.13 4.49 8.83
N TRP A 271 -8.71 4.98 7.65
CA TRP A 271 -8.09 6.30 7.52
C TRP A 271 -9.00 7.46 7.85
N ALA A 272 -10.31 7.38 7.56
CA ALA A 272 -11.29 8.41 7.91
C ALA A 272 -11.32 8.71 9.42
N ARG A 273 -11.01 7.71 10.26
CA ARG A 273 -10.87 7.88 11.71
C ARG A 273 -9.49 8.40 12.10
N ALA A 274 -8.44 7.86 11.48
CA ALA A 274 -7.07 8.11 11.89
C ALA A 274 -6.45 9.41 11.36
N ILE A 275 -6.99 9.97 10.27
CA ILE A 275 -6.44 11.20 9.67
C ILE A 275 -6.50 12.39 10.62
N LYS A 276 -7.47 12.42 11.54
CA LYS A 276 -7.63 13.47 12.55
C LYS A 276 -6.36 13.64 13.40
N TYR A 277 -5.72 12.54 13.76
CA TYR A 277 -4.45 12.52 14.50
C TYR A 277 -3.29 13.20 13.76
N ARG A 278 -3.43 13.39 12.44
CA ARG A 278 -2.43 13.98 11.55
C ARG A 278 -2.90 15.28 10.89
N GLN A 279 -4.09 15.77 11.23
CA GLN A 279 -4.56 17.08 10.79
C GLN A 279 -4.18 18.16 11.81
N GLU A 280 -4.09 17.80 13.09
CA GLU A 280 -3.68 18.70 14.18
C GLU A 280 -2.30 19.32 13.98
N ASN A 281 -1.35 18.56 13.41
CA ASN A 281 0.01 19.01 13.15
C ASN A 281 0.12 19.73 11.78
N GLN A 282 -1.01 19.98 11.11
CA GLN A 282 -1.13 20.64 9.83
C GLN A 282 -0.33 20.02 8.67
N GLU A 283 0.24 18.82 8.78
CA GLU A 283 1.06 18.22 7.73
C GLU A 283 0.23 17.60 6.57
N ALA A 284 -1.06 17.33 6.79
CA ALA A 284 -1.95 16.73 5.80
C ALA A 284 -2.33 17.73 4.68
N VAL A 285 -1.80 17.53 3.47
CA VAL A 285 -2.09 18.40 2.30
C VAL A 285 -3.28 17.87 1.49
N GLY A 286 -3.24 16.58 1.12
CA GLY A 286 -4.25 15.99 0.25
C GLY A 286 -4.21 14.47 0.27
N GLY A 287 -5.36 13.83 0.08
CA GLY A 287 -5.50 12.39 0.05
C GLY A 287 -6.37 12.01 -1.16
N PHE A 288 -5.83 11.16 -2.02
CA PHE A 288 -6.42 10.86 -3.32
C PHE A 288 -6.44 9.37 -3.60
N PHE A 289 -7.41 8.91 -4.39
CA PHE A 289 -7.48 7.53 -4.86
C PHE A 289 -7.75 7.45 -6.36
N SER A 290 -7.14 6.46 -7.01
CA SER A 290 -7.21 6.26 -8.46
C SER A 290 -8.62 5.96 -8.95
N GLN A 291 -9.06 6.67 -10.00
CA GLN A 291 -10.23 6.33 -10.82
C GLN A 291 -9.84 5.75 -12.18
N ILE A 292 -8.85 6.35 -12.86
CA ILE A 292 -8.37 5.90 -14.17
C ILE A 292 -6.83 5.84 -14.16
N GLY A 293 -6.29 4.80 -14.78
CA GLY A 293 -4.88 4.43 -14.74
C GLY A 293 -4.68 3.18 -13.89
N GLU A 294 -3.60 3.10 -13.11
CA GLU A 294 -3.41 2.00 -12.16
C GLU A 294 -4.44 2.11 -11.03
N LEU A 295 -5.29 1.08 -10.88
CA LEU A 295 -6.40 1.03 -9.93
C LEU A 295 -5.97 0.53 -8.55
N TYR A 296 -6.82 0.77 -7.55
CA TYR A 296 -6.56 0.46 -6.14
C TYR A 296 -5.30 1.15 -5.59
N VAL A 297 -4.95 2.33 -6.15
CA VAL A 297 -3.83 3.14 -5.69
C VAL A 297 -4.34 4.33 -4.88
N VAL A 298 -3.70 4.56 -3.74
CA VAL A 298 -3.92 5.74 -2.90
C VAL A 298 -2.66 6.59 -2.86
N HIS A 299 -2.83 7.90 -2.98
CA HIS A 299 -1.77 8.88 -2.78
C HIS A 299 -2.09 9.77 -1.58
N HIS A 300 -1.16 9.84 -0.63
CA HIS A 300 -1.18 10.84 0.43
C HIS A 300 -0.08 11.86 0.17
N LEU A 301 -0.46 13.13 0.12
CA LEU A 301 0.44 14.27 0.03
C LEU A 301 0.56 14.92 1.41
N TRP A 302 1.79 15.02 1.89
CA TRP A 302 2.15 15.64 3.16
C TRP A 302 3.12 16.78 2.93
N ALA A 303 3.11 17.80 3.80
CA ALA A 303 4.06 18.90 3.79
C ALA A 303 4.73 19.03 5.15
N TYR A 304 6.03 19.28 5.13
CA TYR A 304 6.85 19.50 6.33
C TYR A 304 7.81 20.64 6.07
N LYS A 305 8.29 21.30 7.13
CA LYS A 305 9.31 22.34 7.01
C LYS A 305 10.62 21.78 6.46
N ASP A 306 11.01 20.59 6.95
CA ASP A 306 12.29 19.93 6.67
C ASP A 306 12.21 18.43 7.04
N LEU A 307 13.30 17.69 6.84
CA LEU A 307 13.36 16.25 7.13
C LEU A 307 13.30 15.94 8.64
N GLN A 308 13.80 16.85 9.47
CA GLN A 308 13.82 16.69 10.92
C GLN A 308 12.40 16.80 11.49
N SER A 309 11.69 17.87 11.14
CA SER A 309 10.27 18.07 11.51
C SER A 309 9.38 16.95 10.96
N ARG A 310 9.70 16.40 9.78
CA ARG A 310 9.04 15.19 9.27
C ARG A 310 9.24 13.99 10.20
N GLU A 311 10.46 13.72 10.63
CA GLU A 311 10.75 12.61 11.55
C GLU A 311 10.01 12.79 12.88
N GLU A 312 10.13 13.98 13.49
CA GLU A 312 9.48 14.32 14.76
C GLU A 312 7.96 14.17 14.69
N THR A 313 7.33 14.71 13.63
CA THR A 313 5.88 14.64 13.41
C THR A 313 5.41 13.19 13.28
N ARG A 314 6.15 12.36 12.54
CA ARG A 314 5.82 10.95 12.34
C ARG A 314 5.99 10.13 13.62
N ASN A 315 7.04 10.41 14.40
CA ASN A 315 7.28 9.74 15.67
C ASN A 315 6.25 10.17 16.73
N ALA A 316 5.85 11.44 16.73
CA ALA A 316 4.81 11.94 17.61
C ALA A 316 3.44 11.28 17.36
N ALA A 317 3.12 10.92 16.10
CA ALA A 317 1.87 10.23 15.78
C ALA A 317 1.72 8.88 16.51
N TRP A 318 2.83 8.16 16.76
CA TRP A 318 2.81 6.90 17.51
C TRP A 318 2.45 7.05 18.99
N ARG A 319 2.54 8.27 19.54
CA ARG A 319 2.12 8.56 20.91
C ARG A 319 0.60 8.82 21.01
N LYS A 320 -0.10 8.94 19.88
CA LYS A 320 -1.55 9.18 19.84
C LYS A 320 -2.30 7.85 19.92
N ARG A 321 -3.23 7.75 20.88
CA ARG A 321 -4.05 6.54 21.11
C ARG A 321 -4.85 6.20 19.85
N GLY A 322 -4.78 4.94 19.40
CA GLY A 322 -5.52 4.45 18.23
C GLY A 322 -4.78 4.61 16.89
N TRP A 323 -3.62 5.27 16.86
CA TRP A 323 -2.78 5.30 15.66
C TRP A 323 -2.21 3.90 15.36
N ASP A 324 -1.77 3.20 16.39
CA ASP A 324 -1.26 1.83 16.33
C ASP A 324 -2.32 0.85 15.81
N GLU A 325 -3.56 0.95 16.28
CA GLU A 325 -4.69 0.17 15.77
C GLU A 325 -4.94 0.45 14.27
N ASN A 326 -4.94 1.72 13.87
CA ASN A 326 -5.09 2.06 12.45
C ASN A 326 -3.99 1.45 11.59
N VAL A 327 -2.73 1.48 12.04
CA VAL A 327 -1.62 0.83 11.33
C VAL A 327 -1.83 -0.69 11.27
N TYR A 328 -2.26 -1.31 12.37
CA TYR A 328 -2.55 -2.74 12.45
C TYR A 328 -3.59 -3.19 11.41
N TYR A 329 -4.68 -2.43 11.24
CA TYR A 329 -5.75 -2.78 10.30
C TYR A 329 -5.43 -2.38 8.85
N THR A 330 -4.64 -1.33 8.60
CA THR A 330 -4.40 -0.84 7.23
C THR A 330 -3.21 -1.49 6.54
N VAL A 331 -2.14 -1.84 7.25
CA VAL A 331 -0.93 -2.45 6.66
C VAL A 331 -1.21 -3.78 5.93
N PRO A 332 -2.00 -4.71 6.48
CA PRO A 332 -2.32 -5.97 5.79
C PRO A 332 -3.10 -5.79 4.48
N LEU A 333 -3.73 -4.64 4.26
CA LEU A 333 -4.49 -4.34 3.04
C LEU A 333 -3.60 -3.83 1.90
N ILE A 334 -2.34 -3.49 2.18
CA ILE A 334 -1.38 -2.93 1.23
C ILE A 334 -0.57 -4.06 0.58
N ARG A 335 -0.37 -3.99 -0.74
CA ARG A 335 0.56 -4.83 -1.50
C ARG A 335 1.96 -4.23 -1.53
N THR A 336 2.06 -2.96 -1.91
CA THR A 336 3.31 -2.21 -1.91
C THR A 336 3.06 -0.77 -1.47
N MET A 337 4.08 -0.16 -0.87
CA MET A 337 4.05 1.25 -0.52
C MET A 337 5.37 1.91 -0.92
N GLU A 338 5.27 3.15 -1.34
CA GLU A 338 6.41 3.98 -1.76
C GLU A 338 6.28 5.34 -1.06
N SER A 339 7.40 5.91 -0.66
CA SER A 339 7.49 7.27 -0.15
C SER A 339 8.51 8.03 -0.97
N ARG A 340 8.15 9.26 -1.34
CA ARG A 340 8.97 10.15 -2.15
C ARG A 340 9.04 11.51 -1.49
N ILE A 341 10.24 12.01 -1.25
CA ILE A 341 10.45 13.38 -0.80
C ILE A 341 10.64 14.25 -2.03
N MET A 342 9.92 15.36 -2.08
CA MET A 342 9.83 16.23 -3.25
C MET A 342 10.08 17.69 -2.83
N ILE A 343 10.79 18.41 -3.68
CA ILE A 343 11.06 19.84 -3.52
C ILE A 343 10.16 20.58 -4.52
N PRO A 344 9.34 21.53 -4.07
CA PRO A 344 8.44 22.26 -4.95
C PRO A 344 9.22 23.26 -5.81
N LEU A 345 8.83 23.42 -7.08
CA LEU A 345 9.36 24.48 -7.94
C LEU A 345 8.74 25.83 -7.57
N LYS A 346 9.39 26.95 -7.93
CA LYS A 346 8.92 28.31 -7.59
C LYS A 346 7.48 28.58 -8.04
N ILE A 347 7.07 27.96 -9.15
CA ILE A 347 5.72 28.08 -9.71
C ILE A 347 4.66 27.21 -9.01
N SER A 348 5.04 26.36 -8.05
CA SER A 348 4.12 25.45 -7.39
C SER A 348 3.18 26.21 -6.44
N PRO A 349 1.85 26.22 -6.68
CA PRO A 349 0.93 27.06 -5.88
C PRO A 349 0.78 26.66 -4.41
N LEU A 350 1.29 25.49 -4.04
CA LEU A 350 1.29 25.02 -2.65
C LEU A 350 2.37 25.67 -1.76
N GLN A 351 3.17 26.63 -2.25
CA GLN A 351 4.25 27.31 -1.52
C GLN A 351 3.91 28.69 -0.92
#